data_AF-A0A2S9ZZS0-F1
#
_entry.id   AF-A0A2S9ZZS0-F1
#
_cell.length_a   1.000
_cell.length_b   1.000
_cell.length_c   1.000
_cell.angle_alpha   90.00
_cell.angle_beta   90.00
_cell.angle_gamma   90.00
#
_symmetry.space_group_name_H-M   'P 1'
#
loop_
_entity.id
_entity.type
_entity.pdbx_description
1 polymer ?
#
loop_
_entity_poly.entity_id
_entity_poly.type
_entity_poly.pdbx_seq_one_letter_code
_entity_poly.pdbx_strand_id
1 'polypeptide(L)'
;MLLNVADLALLAAAPPRLSQGGSLYRPADADSLSQSIAVSEGIEVPSLEYDLLSTALERVLRTYAIVDVVQELAETQFPSDGSADGQLKELWSILKPEAELPSMSGKHWQEVGFQNVSPATDFRGVGMLGMQAFLYFARTYRDRAAEIVDEAIGGGESWYPLALASIHMTAFALDLATSRDLQLFLLRAVQTRPETASAASSDALTKDADVDIEPFLRIASDLLLLFHSHWRQGGFTVMQFEQTSKAFQAALRPWIRRGILDGRALGWETWEEGAVKLE
;
A
#
# COMPACT_ATOMS: atom_id res chain seq x y z
N MET A 1 -36.11 -5.78 7.79
CA MET A 1 -35.69 -4.41 8.11
C MET A 1 -34.20 -4.38 7.77
N LEU A 2 -33.86 -3.96 6.54
CA LEU A 2 -32.51 -4.12 5.99
C LEU A 2 -31.57 -3.13 6.69
N LEU A 3 -30.64 -3.64 7.49
CA LEU A 3 -29.53 -2.87 8.02
C LEU A 3 -28.74 -2.30 6.83
N ASN A 4 -28.57 -0.98 6.80
CA ASN A 4 -27.81 -0.30 5.77
C ASN A 4 -26.33 -0.65 5.94
N VAL A 5 -25.56 -0.70 4.85
CA VAL A 5 -24.08 -0.85 4.89
C VAL A 5 -23.43 0.23 5.80
N ALA A 6 -24.12 1.35 6.01
CA ALA A 6 -23.73 2.38 6.99
C ALA A 6 -23.87 1.95 8.47
N ASP A 7 -24.81 1.07 8.81
CA ASP A 7 -25.06 0.60 10.18
C ASP A 7 -24.00 -0.43 10.64
N LEU A 8 -23.48 -1.24 9.71
CA LEU A 8 -22.32 -2.11 9.98
C LEU A 8 -21.01 -1.33 10.20
N ALA A 9 -20.88 -0.15 9.59
CA ALA A 9 -19.76 0.76 9.86
C ALA A 9 -19.84 1.42 11.25
N LEU A 10 -21.04 1.52 11.83
CA LEU A 10 -21.29 2.10 13.15
C LEU A 10 -20.98 1.15 14.31
N LEU A 11 -21.07 -0.17 14.09
CA LEU A 11 -20.57 -1.19 15.03
C LEU A 11 -19.02 -1.27 15.05
N ALA A 12 -18.35 -0.66 14.08
CA ALA A 12 -16.89 -0.49 14.01
C ALA A 12 -16.45 0.93 14.44
N ALA A 13 -17.24 1.61 15.28
CA ALA A 13 -16.91 2.94 15.80
C ALA A 13 -15.55 2.92 16.53
N ALA A 14 -14.59 3.67 15.99
CA ALA A 14 -13.26 3.82 16.56
C ALA A 14 -13.33 4.42 17.99
N PRO A 15 -12.75 3.76 19.01
CA PRO A 15 -12.56 4.40 20.30
C PRO A 15 -11.51 5.52 20.19
N PRO A 16 -11.48 6.48 21.14
CA PRO A 16 -10.48 7.54 21.15
C PRO A 16 -9.07 6.94 21.25
N ARG A 17 -8.11 7.56 20.54
CA ARG A 17 -6.70 7.14 20.48
C ARG A 17 -6.16 6.93 21.90
N LEU A 18 -5.99 5.67 22.29
CA LEU A 18 -5.19 5.30 23.44
C LEU A 18 -3.77 5.01 22.98
N SER A 19 -2.84 5.78 23.50
CA SER A 19 -1.41 5.50 23.46
C SER A 19 -1.14 4.20 24.22
N GLN A 20 -1.03 3.07 23.49
CA GLN A 20 -0.19 1.91 23.80
C GLN A 20 -0.33 0.86 22.70
N GLY A 21 0.82 0.37 22.19
CA GLY A 21 0.93 -0.54 21.05
C GLY A 21 0.36 -1.93 21.33
N GLY A 22 -0.94 -2.08 21.11
CA GLY A 22 -1.60 -3.36 20.94
C GLY A 22 -2.48 -3.30 19.71
N SER A 23 -2.38 -4.29 18.82
CA SER A 23 -3.32 -4.44 17.70
C SER A 23 -4.76 -4.39 18.22
N LEU A 24 -5.56 -3.46 17.69
CA LEU A 24 -6.99 -3.34 18.00
C LEU A 24 -7.79 -4.51 17.41
N TYR A 25 -7.19 -5.27 16.49
CA TYR A 25 -7.79 -6.43 15.86
C TYR A 25 -7.32 -7.69 16.58
N ARG A 26 -8.24 -8.35 17.30
CA ARG A 26 -8.12 -9.78 17.54
C ARG A 26 -8.62 -10.46 16.27
N PRO A 27 -7.87 -11.42 15.69
CA PRO A 27 -8.40 -12.26 14.62
C PRO A 27 -9.63 -12.99 15.15
N ALA A 28 -10.82 -12.43 14.87
CA ALA A 28 -12.06 -13.14 15.08
C ALA A 28 -12.13 -14.16 13.96
N ASP A 29 -12.24 -15.43 14.34
CA ASP A 29 -12.51 -16.49 13.37
C ASP A 29 -13.81 -16.15 12.63
N ALA A 30 -13.74 -16.02 11.30
CA ALA A 30 -14.85 -15.52 10.48
C ALA A 30 -16.11 -16.37 10.65
N ASP A 31 -15.93 -17.70 10.73
CA ASP A 31 -17.00 -18.67 10.92
C ASP A 31 -17.66 -18.48 12.29
N SER A 32 -16.85 -18.43 13.36
CA SER A 32 -17.34 -18.18 14.72
C SER A 32 -18.08 -16.84 14.86
N LEU A 33 -17.59 -15.78 14.20
CA LEU A 33 -18.20 -14.46 14.24
C LEU A 33 -19.54 -14.46 13.49
N SER A 34 -19.56 -15.02 12.28
CA SER A 34 -20.77 -15.13 11.45
C SER A 34 -21.85 -15.94 12.15
N GLN A 35 -21.47 -17.05 12.81
CA GLN A 35 -22.40 -17.88 13.58
C GLN A 35 -22.95 -17.15 14.82
N SER A 36 -22.11 -16.37 15.51
CA SER A 36 -22.56 -15.57 16.67
C SER A 36 -23.55 -14.48 16.27
N ILE A 37 -23.30 -13.80 15.15
CA ILE A 37 -24.21 -12.78 14.60
C ILE A 37 -25.51 -13.44 14.14
N ALA A 38 -25.44 -14.59 13.45
CA ALA A 38 -26.63 -15.30 13.01
C ALA A 38 -27.56 -15.69 14.18
N VAL A 39 -27.00 -16.18 15.29
CA VAL A 39 -27.78 -16.49 16.50
C VAL A 39 -28.40 -15.23 17.12
N SER A 40 -27.64 -14.12 17.20
CA SER A 40 -28.12 -12.85 17.76
C SER A 40 -29.27 -12.26 16.95
N GLU A 41 -29.14 -12.26 15.63
CA GLU A 41 -30.10 -11.64 14.71
C GLU A 41 -31.23 -12.59 14.27
N GLY A 42 -31.21 -13.85 14.73
CA GLY A 42 -32.22 -14.86 14.38
C GLY A 42 -32.16 -15.31 12.92
N ILE A 43 -30.98 -15.25 12.30
CA ILE A 43 -30.74 -15.73 10.93
C ILE A 43 -30.67 -17.25 10.95
N GLU A 44 -31.47 -17.92 10.10
CA GLU A 44 -31.47 -19.37 9.96
C GLU A 44 -30.15 -19.86 9.35
N VAL A 45 -29.63 -20.98 9.85
CA VAL A 45 -28.39 -21.61 9.35
C VAL A 45 -28.69 -23.08 8.99
N PRO A 46 -28.51 -23.51 7.73
CA PRO A 46 -28.00 -22.74 6.58
C PRO A 46 -29.08 -21.89 5.89
N SER A 47 -28.71 -20.72 5.36
CA SER A 47 -29.57 -19.89 4.51
C SER A 47 -28.76 -18.98 3.59
N LEU A 48 -29.38 -18.46 2.53
CA LEU A 48 -28.74 -17.48 1.64
C LEU A 48 -28.33 -16.20 2.40
N GLU A 49 -29.12 -15.81 3.40
CA GLU A 49 -28.82 -14.65 4.24
C GLU A 49 -27.56 -14.89 5.08
N TYR A 50 -27.42 -16.09 5.64
CA TYR A 50 -26.20 -16.51 6.34
C TYR A 50 -24.99 -16.54 5.41
N ASP A 51 -25.11 -17.08 4.20
CA ASP A 51 -24.01 -17.13 3.23
C ASP A 51 -23.53 -15.71 2.87
N LEU A 52 -24.45 -14.78 2.62
CA LEU A 52 -24.13 -13.38 2.36
C LEU A 52 -23.43 -12.71 3.55
N LEU A 53 -23.89 -12.97 4.77
CA LEU A 53 -23.27 -12.48 6.00
C LEU A 53 -21.84 -13.00 6.13
N SER A 54 -21.64 -14.31 6.02
CA SER A 54 -20.33 -14.96 6.13
C SER A 54 -19.35 -14.41 5.09
N THR A 55 -19.75 -14.35 3.83
CA THR A 55 -18.90 -13.79 2.75
C THR A 55 -18.58 -12.31 2.98
N ALA A 56 -19.53 -11.50 3.45
CA ALA A 56 -19.28 -10.09 3.72
C ALA A 56 -18.30 -9.89 4.88
N LEU A 57 -18.49 -10.63 5.98
CA LEU A 57 -17.61 -10.59 7.13
C LEU A 57 -16.20 -11.07 6.77
N GLU A 58 -16.07 -12.18 6.05
CA GLU A 58 -14.78 -12.68 5.61
C GLU A 58 -14.01 -11.62 4.80
N ARG A 59 -14.68 -10.95 3.86
CA ARG A 59 -14.06 -9.86 3.07
C ARG A 59 -13.59 -8.71 3.95
N VAL A 60 -14.43 -8.29 4.91
CA VAL A 60 -14.08 -7.23 5.87
C VAL A 60 -12.88 -7.64 6.73
N LEU A 61 -12.88 -8.86 7.28
CA LEU A 61 -11.79 -9.42 8.08
C LEU A 61 -10.49 -9.55 7.27
N ARG A 62 -10.56 -9.92 5.99
CA ARG A 62 -9.38 -9.90 5.09
C ARG A 62 -8.80 -8.50 4.91
N THR A 63 -9.63 -7.46 4.81
CA THR A 63 -9.11 -6.08 4.77
C THR A 63 -8.42 -5.69 6.08
N TYR A 64 -8.91 -6.15 7.22
CA TYR A 64 -8.25 -5.94 8.51
C TYR A 64 -6.89 -6.66 8.56
N ALA A 65 -6.84 -7.92 8.15
CA ALA A 65 -5.61 -8.71 8.10
C ALA A 65 -4.52 -8.06 7.22
N ILE A 66 -4.89 -7.52 6.04
CA ILE A 66 -3.94 -6.79 5.19
C ILE A 66 -3.34 -5.60 5.96
N VAL A 67 -4.18 -4.81 6.64
CA VAL A 67 -3.73 -3.62 7.38
C VAL A 67 -2.79 -3.99 8.53
N ASP A 68 -3.07 -5.09 9.22
CA ASP A 68 -2.22 -5.56 10.31
C ASP A 68 -0.84 -6.01 9.80
N VAL A 69 -0.80 -6.80 8.72
CA VAL A 69 0.47 -7.28 8.13
C VAL A 69 1.31 -6.12 7.60
N VAL A 70 0.70 -5.13 6.92
CA VAL A 70 1.48 -3.97 6.44
C VAL A 70 1.98 -3.12 7.61
N GLN A 71 1.24 -3.02 8.71
CA GLN A 71 1.71 -2.33 9.91
C GLN A 71 2.88 -3.07 10.55
N GLU A 72 2.80 -4.40 10.69
CA GLU A 72 3.89 -5.23 11.19
C GLU A 72 5.16 -5.11 10.31
N LEU A 73 5.00 -5.12 8.98
CA LEU A 73 6.11 -4.92 8.05
C LEU A 73 6.71 -3.51 8.16
N ALA A 74 5.91 -2.49 8.48
CA ALA A 74 6.40 -1.14 8.69
C ALA A 74 7.20 -1.00 10.00
N GLU A 75 6.84 -1.76 11.03
CA GLU A 75 7.55 -1.84 12.31
C GLU A 75 8.79 -2.76 12.23
N THR A 76 8.81 -3.70 11.29
CA THR A 76 9.94 -4.60 11.05
C THR A 76 11.11 -3.83 10.44
N GLN A 77 12.20 -3.71 11.20
CA GLN A 77 13.41 -3.02 10.74
C GLN A 77 14.02 -3.69 9.52
N PHE A 78 14.56 -2.88 8.60
CA PHE A 78 15.36 -3.39 7.50
C PHE A 78 16.60 -4.10 8.06
N PRO A 79 16.86 -5.36 7.69
CA PRO A 79 17.87 -6.18 8.32
C PRO A 79 19.28 -5.70 7.96
N SER A 80 20.20 -5.72 8.93
CA SER A 80 21.61 -5.35 8.75
C SER A 80 22.52 -6.56 8.49
N ASP A 81 21.98 -7.77 8.50
CA ASP A 81 22.69 -9.04 8.32
C ASP A 81 22.86 -9.48 6.86
N GLY A 82 22.34 -8.68 5.91
CA GLY A 82 22.39 -8.95 4.47
C GLY A 82 21.27 -9.85 3.95
N SER A 83 20.33 -10.31 4.79
CA SER A 83 19.20 -11.13 4.35
C SER A 83 18.31 -10.46 3.29
N ALA A 84 18.28 -9.11 3.26
CA ALA A 84 17.55 -8.33 2.26
C ALA A 84 18.41 -7.89 1.04
N ASP A 85 19.68 -8.29 0.96
CA ASP A 85 20.59 -7.89 -0.14
C ASP A 85 20.07 -8.32 -1.51
N GLY A 86 19.40 -9.48 -1.58
CA GLY A 86 18.78 -9.97 -2.81
C GLY A 86 17.72 -9.01 -3.36
N GLN A 87 16.89 -8.45 -2.48
CA GLN A 87 15.86 -7.49 -2.86
C GLN A 87 16.49 -6.16 -3.34
N LEU A 88 17.57 -5.70 -2.70
CA LEU A 88 18.28 -4.49 -3.12
C LEU A 88 18.96 -4.66 -4.48
N LYS A 89 19.61 -5.81 -4.71
CA LYS A 89 20.21 -6.15 -6.00
C LYS A 89 19.17 -6.15 -7.12
N GLU A 90 18.02 -6.76 -6.86
CA GLU A 90 16.93 -6.80 -7.83
C GLU A 90 16.38 -5.40 -8.10
N LEU A 91 16.10 -4.62 -7.04
CA LEU A 91 15.65 -3.24 -7.16
C LEU A 91 16.61 -2.42 -8.04
N TRP A 92 17.91 -2.49 -7.75
CA TRP A 92 18.93 -1.81 -8.54
C TRP A 92 18.91 -2.27 -10.00
N SER A 93 18.87 -3.58 -10.25
CA SER A 93 18.90 -4.13 -11.62
C SER A 93 17.72 -3.68 -12.47
N ILE A 94 16.57 -3.38 -11.86
CA ILE A 94 15.40 -2.85 -12.55
C ILE A 94 15.52 -1.34 -12.75
N LEU A 95 15.94 -0.60 -11.73
CA LEU A 95 15.96 0.87 -11.76
C LEU A 95 17.15 1.44 -12.53
N LYS A 96 18.26 0.69 -12.64
CA LYS A 96 19.48 1.05 -13.36
C LYS A 96 19.97 -0.15 -14.20
N PRO A 97 19.23 -0.56 -15.24
CA PRO A 97 19.54 -1.78 -16.00
C PRO A 97 20.90 -1.74 -16.72
N GLU A 98 21.39 -0.55 -17.04
CA GLU A 98 22.67 -0.33 -17.72
C GLU A 98 23.90 -0.33 -16.78
N ALA A 99 23.70 -0.47 -15.46
CA ALA A 99 24.77 -0.39 -14.48
C ALA A 99 24.75 -1.56 -13.49
N GLU A 100 25.89 -2.23 -13.31
CA GLU A 100 26.04 -3.22 -12.24
C GLU A 100 26.06 -2.52 -10.86
N LEU A 101 25.43 -3.15 -9.86
CA LEU A 101 25.41 -2.63 -8.48
C LEU A 101 26.82 -2.70 -7.87
N PRO A 102 27.50 -1.58 -7.58
CA PRO A 102 28.88 -1.61 -7.13
C PRO A 102 29.05 -2.22 -5.73
N SER A 103 28.13 -1.93 -4.81
CA SER A 103 28.16 -2.39 -3.42
C SER A 103 26.80 -2.19 -2.75
N MET A 104 26.48 -2.90 -1.67
CA MET A 104 25.20 -2.70 -0.95
C MET A 104 25.10 -1.34 -0.23
N SER A 105 26.19 -0.58 -0.17
CA SER A 105 26.22 0.80 0.30
C SER A 105 27.20 1.63 -0.50
N GLY A 106 26.87 2.89 -0.77
CA GLY A 106 27.67 3.82 -1.54
C GLY A 106 26.83 4.98 -2.07
N LYS A 107 27.49 5.98 -2.66
CA LYS A 107 26.82 7.17 -3.23
C LYS A 107 25.95 6.86 -4.44
N HIS A 108 26.17 5.72 -5.12
CA HIS A 108 25.37 5.30 -6.28
C HIS A 108 23.88 5.15 -5.92
N TRP A 109 23.52 4.85 -4.68
CA TRP A 109 22.11 4.83 -4.24
C TRP A 109 21.42 6.20 -4.32
N GLN A 110 22.18 7.30 -4.31
CA GLN A 110 21.63 8.63 -4.55
C GLN A 110 21.18 8.82 -6.00
N GLU A 111 21.70 8.03 -6.94
CA GLU A 111 21.31 8.05 -8.36
C GLU A 111 19.92 7.45 -8.61
N VAL A 112 19.32 6.80 -7.61
CA VAL A 112 17.91 6.39 -7.59
C VAL A 112 17.10 7.14 -6.53
N GLY A 113 17.71 8.13 -5.87
CA GLY A 113 17.03 9.04 -4.95
C GLY A 113 16.99 8.62 -3.48
N PHE A 114 17.86 7.70 -3.02
CA PHE A 114 18.07 7.51 -1.57
C PHE A 114 18.83 8.72 -0.99
N GLN A 115 18.54 9.12 0.26
CA GLN A 115 19.24 10.25 0.87
C GLN A 115 20.61 9.82 1.41
N ASN A 116 20.68 8.63 2.00
CA ASN A 116 21.87 8.09 2.61
C ASN A 116 22.62 7.15 1.66
N VAL A 117 23.89 6.87 1.98
CA VAL A 117 24.69 5.88 1.24
C VAL A 117 24.24 4.44 1.48
N SER A 118 23.36 4.21 2.46
CA SER A 118 22.82 2.91 2.79
C SER A 118 21.29 2.97 2.76
N PRO A 119 20.63 2.28 1.80
CA PRO A 119 19.17 2.24 1.71
C PRO A 119 18.49 1.82 3.02
N ALA A 120 19.12 0.91 3.78
CA ALA A 120 18.63 0.45 5.08
C ALA A 120 18.35 1.60 6.06
N THR A 121 19.12 2.69 6.00
CA THR A 121 18.94 3.84 6.89
C THR A 121 17.80 4.76 6.49
N ASP A 122 17.42 4.77 5.21
CA ASP A 122 16.31 5.56 4.70
C ASP A 122 14.95 4.90 5.02
N PHE A 123 14.89 3.57 5.06
CA PHE A 123 13.67 2.83 5.35
C PHE A 123 13.22 2.88 6.82
N ARG A 124 13.95 3.53 7.74
CA ARG A 124 13.66 3.51 9.19
C ARG A 124 12.22 3.88 9.57
N GLY A 125 11.56 4.76 8.80
CA GLY A 125 10.19 5.21 9.09
C GLY A 125 9.08 4.26 8.61
N VAL A 126 9.39 3.32 7.71
CA VAL A 126 8.42 2.39 7.08
C VAL A 126 8.96 0.96 6.99
N GLY A 127 10.07 0.65 7.67
CA GLY A 127 10.64 -0.69 7.79
C GLY A 127 10.77 -1.46 6.46
N MET A 128 10.52 -2.75 6.54
CA MET A 128 10.47 -3.66 5.40
C MET A 128 9.34 -3.34 4.43
N LEU A 129 8.25 -2.70 4.88
CA LEU A 129 7.17 -2.26 4.00
C LEU A 129 7.67 -1.28 2.93
N GLY A 130 8.55 -0.35 3.30
CA GLY A 130 9.17 0.59 2.35
C GLY A 130 9.93 -0.12 1.24
N MET A 131 10.71 -1.14 1.59
CA MET A 131 11.46 -1.94 0.63
C MET A 131 10.53 -2.73 -0.30
N GLN A 132 9.54 -3.42 0.29
CA GLN A 132 8.59 -4.22 -0.49
C GLN A 132 7.75 -3.38 -1.44
N ALA A 133 7.28 -2.20 -1.00
CA ALA A 133 6.53 -1.28 -1.85
C ALA A 133 7.35 -0.75 -3.03
N PHE A 134 8.61 -0.34 -2.79
CA PHE A 134 9.44 0.19 -3.86
C PHE A 134 9.87 -0.89 -4.86
N LEU A 135 10.18 -2.09 -4.36
CA LEU A 135 10.47 -3.25 -5.22
C LEU A 135 9.23 -3.70 -6.01
N TYR A 136 8.04 -3.67 -5.39
CA TYR A 136 6.79 -3.97 -6.09
C TYR A 136 6.55 -2.97 -7.22
N PHE A 137 6.72 -1.67 -6.98
CA PHE A 137 6.67 -0.63 -8.02
C PHE A 137 7.66 -0.95 -9.15
N ALA A 138 8.93 -1.22 -8.83
CA ALA A 138 9.95 -1.53 -9.83
C ALA A 138 9.56 -2.76 -10.66
N ARG A 139 9.15 -3.87 -10.02
CA ARG A 139 8.72 -5.10 -10.72
C ARG A 139 7.50 -4.90 -11.60
N THR A 140 6.55 -4.09 -11.15
CA THR A 140 5.28 -3.85 -11.84
C THR A 140 5.50 -3.00 -13.10
N TYR A 141 6.31 -1.94 -12.98
CA TYR A 141 6.49 -0.96 -14.06
C TYR A 141 7.75 -1.15 -14.90
N ARG A 142 8.71 -1.97 -14.45
CA ARG A 142 9.92 -2.37 -15.17
C ARG A 142 10.63 -1.18 -15.84
N ASP A 143 10.68 -1.17 -17.17
CA ASP A 143 11.33 -0.12 -17.97
C ASP A 143 10.80 1.27 -17.61
N ARG A 144 9.49 1.40 -17.35
CA ARG A 144 8.90 2.68 -16.93
C ARG A 144 9.39 3.13 -15.55
N ALA A 145 9.73 2.20 -14.65
CA ALA A 145 10.33 2.55 -13.37
C ALA A 145 11.73 3.15 -13.56
N ALA A 146 12.54 2.60 -14.47
CA ALA A 146 13.84 3.16 -14.82
C ALA A 146 13.71 4.54 -15.50
N GLU A 147 12.77 4.70 -16.43
CA GLU A 147 12.47 6.00 -17.04
C GLU A 147 12.08 7.06 -15.98
N ILE A 148 11.25 6.69 -15.01
CA ILE A 148 10.84 7.59 -13.92
C ILE A 148 12.03 7.98 -13.04
N VAL A 149 13.00 7.07 -12.80
CA VAL A 149 14.25 7.40 -12.12
C VAL A 149 15.01 8.47 -12.90
N ASP A 150 15.16 8.29 -14.20
CA ASP A 150 15.90 9.22 -15.04
C ASP A 150 15.17 10.58 -15.17
N GLU A 151 13.85 10.58 -15.24
CA GLU A 151 13.03 11.80 -15.23
C GLU A 151 13.09 12.54 -13.89
N ALA A 152 13.12 11.81 -12.77
CA ALA A 152 13.16 12.37 -11.42
C ALA A 152 14.56 12.90 -11.07
N ILE A 153 15.62 12.16 -11.38
CA ILE A 153 17.00 12.51 -11.02
C ILE A 153 17.64 13.42 -12.08
N GLY A 154 17.33 13.19 -13.36
CA GLY A 154 17.78 14.01 -14.50
C GLY A 154 16.90 15.23 -14.78
N GLY A 155 15.90 15.51 -13.94
CA GLY A 155 14.91 16.58 -14.13
C GLY A 155 15.41 18.02 -14.05
N GLY A 156 16.73 18.26 -14.02
CA GLY A 156 17.33 19.59 -13.95
C GLY A 156 16.92 20.35 -12.69
N GLU A 157 16.32 21.53 -12.84
CA GLU A 157 15.81 22.33 -11.70
C GLU A 157 14.65 21.63 -10.97
N SER A 158 13.93 20.75 -11.67
CA SER A 158 12.83 19.95 -11.11
C SER A 158 13.25 18.56 -10.68
N TRP A 159 14.55 18.33 -10.44
CA TRP A 159 14.97 17.06 -9.87
C TRP A 159 14.34 16.81 -8.49
N TYR A 160 14.07 15.55 -8.16
CA TYR A 160 13.66 15.14 -6.81
C TYR A 160 14.11 13.70 -6.49
N PRO A 161 14.29 13.36 -5.20
CA PRO A 161 14.74 12.03 -4.78
C PRO A 161 13.59 11.00 -4.90
N LEU A 162 13.61 10.17 -5.95
CA LEU A 162 12.55 9.18 -6.20
C LEU A 162 12.38 8.16 -5.06
N ALA A 163 13.47 7.56 -4.56
CA ALA A 163 13.36 6.58 -3.46
C ALA A 163 12.74 7.20 -2.20
N LEU A 164 13.12 8.43 -1.85
CA LEU A 164 12.48 9.17 -0.77
C LEU A 164 11.00 9.42 -1.03
N ALA A 165 10.62 9.79 -2.25
CA ALA A 165 9.22 9.95 -2.64
C ALA A 165 8.45 8.63 -2.51
N SER A 166 9.04 7.50 -2.91
CA SER A 166 8.46 6.17 -2.70
C SER A 166 8.22 5.90 -1.21
N ILE A 167 9.21 6.18 -0.35
CA ILE A 167 9.09 6.02 1.10
C ILE A 167 7.95 6.89 1.65
N HIS A 168 7.85 8.15 1.22
CA HIS A 168 6.78 9.06 1.62
C HIS A 168 5.40 8.59 1.16
N MET A 169 5.27 8.09 -0.06
CA MET A 169 3.99 7.59 -0.57
C MET A 169 3.58 6.28 0.09
N THR A 170 4.53 5.39 0.42
CA THR A 170 4.27 4.20 1.24
C THR A 170 3.81 4.57 2.65
N ALA A 171 4.47 5.55 3.28
CA ALA A 171 4.06 6.06 4.59
C ALA A 171 2.65 6.67 4.55
N PHE A 172 2.33 7.40 3.47
CA PHE A 172 0.99 7.95 3.26
C PHE A 172 -0.06 6.84 3.04
N ALA A 173 0.24 5.82 2.23
CA ALA A 173 -0.62 4.67 2.06
C ALA A 173 -0.89 3.95 3.40
N LEU A 174 0.12 3.80 4.25
CA LEU A 174 -0.01 3.23 5.59
C LEU A 174 -0.89 4.08 6.51
N ASP A 175 -0.74 5.42 6.51
CA ASP A 175 -1.66 6.31 7.24
C ASP A 175 -3.10 6.17 6.74
N LEU A 176 -3.31 6.10 5.43
CA LEU A 176 -4.64 5.90 4.84
C LEU A 176 -5.22 4.53 5.22
N ALA A 177 -4.40 3.48 5.26
CA ALA A 177 -4.81 2.13 5.65
C ALA A 177 -5.25 2.08 7.13
N THR A 178 -4.40 2.57 8.03
CA THR A 178 -4.63 2.57 9.48
C THR A 178 -5.78 3.50 9.90
N SER A 179 -6.00 4.59 9.15
CA SER A 179 -7.16 5.48 9.33
C SER A 179 -8.44 5.02 8.62
N ARG A 180 -8.42 3.86 7.94
CA ARG A 180 -9.53 3.27 7.18
C ARG A 180 -9.98 4.08 5.95
N ASP A 181 -9.16 5.01 5.49
CA ASP A 181 -9.41 5.77 4.28
C ASP A 181 -9.31 4.91 3.00
N LEU A 182 -8.57 3.80 3.05
CA LEU A 182 -8.45 2.83 1.93
C LEU A 182 -9.55 1.76 1.89
N GLN A 183 -10.54 1.78 2.79
CA GLN A 183 -11.50 0.67 2.96
C GLN A 183 -12.20 0.28 1.65
N LEU A 184 -12.62 1.27 0.85
CA LEU A 184 -13.28 1.01 -0.43
C LEU A 184 -12.38 0.32 -1.45
N PHE A 185 -11.09 0.68 -1.49
CA PHE A 185 -10.13 0.06 -2.40
C PHE A 185 -9.84 -1.39 -1.99
N LEU A 186 -9.57 -1.62 -0.70
CA LEU A 186 -9.26 -2.94 -0.18
C LEU A 186 -10.45 -3.89 -0.32
N LEU A 187 -11.68 -3.43 -0.03
CA LEU A 187 -12.88 -4.25 -0.21
C LEU A 187 -13.09 -4.65 -1.68
N ARG A 188 -12.89 -3.73 -2.63
CA ARG A 188 -13.00 -4.04 -4.06
C ARG A 188 -11.94 -5.04 -4.51
N ALA A 189 -10.70 -4.87 -4.06
CA ALA A 189 -9.61 -5.79 -4.42
C ALA A 189 -9.85 -7.22 -3.92
N VAL A 190 -10.34 -7.36 -2.68
CA VAL A 190 -10.68 -8.68 -2.10
C VAL A 190 -11.89 -9.31 -2.81
N GLN A 191 -12.81 -8.52 -3.36
CA GLN A 191 -13.97 -9.03 -4.12
C GLN A 191 -13.62 -9.59 -5.50
N THR A 192 -12.62 -9.02 -6.18
CA THR A 192 -12.28 -9.39 -7.56
C THR A 192 -11.52 -10.71 -7.69
N ARG A 193 -11.08 -11.32 -6.58
CA ARG A 193 -10.28 -12.54 -6.61
C ARG A 193 -11.18 -13.78 -6.62
N PRO A 194 -11.07 -14.66 -7.63
CA PRO A 194 -11.83 -15.91 -7.64
C PRO A 194 -11.34 -16.85 -6.53
N GLU A 195 -12.28 -17.43 -5.78
CA GLU A 195 -12.06 -18.37 -4.66
C GLU A 195 -11.24 -19.62 -5.05
N THR A 196 -11.08 -19.88 -6.35
CA THR A 196 -10.41 -21.08 -6.88
C THR A 196 -8.89 -21.10 -6.75
N ALA A 197 -8.24 -19.98 -6.39
CA ALA A 197 -6.78 -19.96 -6.18
C ALA A 197 -6.34 -20.60 -4.84
N SER A 198 -7.24 -20.79 -3.89
CA SER A 198 -6.94 -21.34 -2.56
C SER A 198 -7.06 -22.87 -2.47
N ALA A 199 -7.56 -23.55 -3.51
CA ALA A 199 -7.79 -25.00 -3.49
C ALA A 199 -6.56 -25.87 -3.81
N ALA A 200 -5.38 -25.26 -4.01
CA ALA A 200 -4.16 -25.96 -4.45
C ALA A 200 -2.99 -25.87 -3.46
N SER A 201 -3.25 -26.00 -2.15
CA SER A 201 -2.22 -26.35 -1.16
C SER A 201 -2.85 -26.76 0.17
N SER A 202 -3.43 -27.96 0.19
CA SER A 202 -3.63 -28.69 1.44
C SER A 202 -2.28 -29.24 1.88
N ASP A 203 -1.49 -28.42 2.59
CA ASP A 203 -0.55 -28.93 3.59
C ASP A 203 -0.24 -27.83 4.61
N ALA A 204 -0.50 -28.16 5.88
CA ALA A 204 -0.30 -27.40 7.11
C ALA A 204 0.45 -26.06 7.00
N LEU A 205 -0.27 -24.93 7.03
CA LEU A 205 0.30 -23.59 7.08
C LEU A 205 -0.17 -22.85 8.33
N THR A 206 0.82 -22.34 9.06
CA THR A 206 0.69 -21.30 10.09
C THR A 206 -0.14 -20.13 9.54
N LYS A 207 -1.25 -19.83 10.21
CA LYS A 207 -2.31 -18.88 9.77
C LYS A 207 -1.85 -17.42 9.51
N ASP A 208 -0.60 -17.06 9.79
CA ASP A 208 -0.09 -15.68 9.65
C ASP A 208 0.75 -15.43 8.38
N ALA A 209 1.13 -16.47 7.61
CA ALA A 209 2.10 -16.33 6.51
C ALA A 209 1.52 -16.12 5.10
N ASP A 210 0.19 -16.08 4.92
CA ASP A 210 -0.46 -16.13 3.59
C ASP A 210 -1.39 -14.93 3.32
N VAL A 211 -1.31 -13.86 4.11
CA VAL A 211 -2.11 -12.65 3.84
C VAL A 211 -1.46 -11.90 2.68
N ASP A 212 -2.14 -11.92 1.53
CA ASP A 212 -1.69 -11.19 0.35
C ASP A 212 -1.89 -9.68 0.51
N ILE A 213 -0.77 -8.95 0.61
CA ILE A 213 -0.72 -7.50 0.72
C ILE A 213 -0.61 -6.79 -0.64
N GLU A 214 -0.61 -7.51 -1.77
CA GLU A 214 -0.57 -6.92 -3.12
C GLU A 214 -1.54 -5.73 -3.30
N PRO A 215 -2.80 -5.78 -2.83
CA PRO A 215 -3.71 -4.63 -2.95
C PRO A 215 -3.16 -3.34 -2.33
N PHE A 216 -2.45 -3.44 -1.20
CA PHE A 216 -1.81 -2.30 -0.58
C PHE A 216 -0.60 -1.81 -1.39
N LEU A 217 0.27 -2.72 -1.83
CA LEU A 217 1.48 -2.39 -2.59
C LEU A 217 1.14 -1.70 -3.92
N ARG A 218 0.04 -2.12 -4.55
CA ARG A 218 -0.51 -1.48 -5.74
C ARG A 218 -0.95 -0.04 -5.47
N ILE A 219 -1.72 0.19 -4.40
CA ILE A 219 -2.14 1.56 -4.01
C ILE A 219 -0.92 2.46 -3.72
N ALA A 220 0.09 1.96 -3.01
CA ALA A 220 1.32 2.71 -2.76
C ALA A 220 2.04 3.09 -4.07
N SER A 221 2.03 2.19 -5.05
CA SER A 221 2.62 2.44 -6.37
C SER A 221 1.82 3.44 -7.20
N ASP A 222 0.48 3.37 -7.16
CA ASP A 222 -0.40 4.32 -7.82
C ASP A 222 -0.22 5.74 -7.24
N LEU A 223 -0.04 5.85 -5.93
CA LEU A 223 0.31 7.11 -5.26
C LEU A 223 1.67 7.66 -5.73
N LEU A 224 2.68 6.81 -5.89
CA LEU A 224 4.00 7.22 -6.39
C LEU A 224 3.93 7.74 -7.83
N LEU A 225 3.20 7.04 -8.71
CA LEU A 225 2.99 7.49 -10.09
C LEU A 225 2.25 8.82 -10.15
N LEU A 226 1.20 8.98 -9.35
CA LEU A 226 0.42 10.20 -9.30
C LEU A 226 1.24 11.37 -8.74
N PHE A 227 2.08 11.11 -7.73
CA PHE A 227 3.00 12.10 -7.18
C PHE A 227 4.06 12.52 -8.20
N HIS A 228 4.64 11.56 -8.93
CA HIS A 228 5.59 11.84 -10.01
C HIS A 228 4.97 12.73 -11.09
N SER A 229 3.77 12.39 -11.56
CA SER A 229 3.04 13.21 -12.54
C SER A 229 2.75 14.61 -12.01
N HIS A 230 2.34 14.72 -10.73
CA HIS A 230 2.11 16.01 -10.08
C HIS A 230 3.38 16.86 -10.00
N TRP A 231 4.52 16.23 -9.69
CA TRP A 231 5.80 16.89 -9.62
C TRP A 231 6.22 17.47 -10.97
N ARG A 232 6.11 16.65 -12.03
CA ARG A 232 6.46 17.02 -13.41
C ARG A 232 5.64 18.20 -13.93
N GLN A 233 4.35 18.25 -13.59
CA GLN A 233 3.46 19.33 -14.02
C GLN A 233 3.64 20.62 -13.20
N GLY A 234 4.05 20.52 -11.94
CA GLY A 234 4.10 21.66 -11.03
C GLY A 234 5.34 22.54 -11.15
N GLY A 235 6.39 22.11 -11.88
CA GLY A 235 7.62 22.88 -12.02
C GLY A 235 8.31 23.16 -10.67
N PHE A 236 8.16 22.25 -9.70
CA PHE A 236 8.72 22.41 -8.36
C PHE A 236 10.23 22.22 -8.38
N THR A 237 10.87 22.72 -7.32
CA THR A 237 12.27 22.44 -7.00
C THR A 237 12.37 21.54 -5.78
N VAL A 238 13.49 20.83 -5.62
CA VAL A 238 13.73 19.97 -4.45
C VAL A 238 13.55 20.69 -3.10
N MET A 239 13.77 22.01 -3.05
CA MET A 239 13.56 22.81 -1.83
C MET A 239 12.10 22.81 -1.35
N GLN A 240 11.16 22.58 -2.27
CA GLN A 240 9.72 22.54 -1.99
C GLN A 240 9.23 21.12 -1.68
N PHE A 241 10.09 20.11 -1.76
CA PHE A 241 9.70 18.69 -1.72
C PHE A 241 8.77 18.34 -0.56
N GLU A 242 9.15 18.68 0.68
CA GLU A 242 8.36 18.40 1.87
C GLU A 242 6.99 19.08 1.86
N GLN A 243 6.97 20.36 1.45
CA GLN A 243 5.74 21.14 1.42
C GLN A 243 4.80 20.62 0.32
N THR A 244 5.32 20.35 -0.87
CA THR A 244 4.57 19.80 -2.00
C THR A 244 4.04 18.41 -1.68
N SER A 245 4.84 17.53 -1.08
CA SER A 245 4.41 16.20 -0.63
C SER A 245 3.24 16.29 0.34
N LYS A 246 3.33 17.16 1.37
CA LYS A 246 2.23 17.35 2.33
C LYS A 246 0.97 17.92 1.70
N ALA A 247 1.11 18.91 0.81
CA ALA A 247 -0.01 19.50 0.09
C ALA A 247 -0.72 18.48 -0.81
N PHE A 248 0.05 17.66 -1.52
CA PHE A 248 -0.43 16.56 -2.35
C PHE A 248 -1.24 15.53 -1.53
N GLN A 249 -0.69 15.08 -0.40
CA GLN A 249 -1.39 14.15 0.51
C GLN A 249 -2.70 14.73 1.04
N ALA A 250 -2.68 15.99 1.49
CA ALA A 250 -3.86 16.69 2.00
C ALA A 250 -4.95 16.85 0.93
N ALA A 251 -4.56 17.15 -0.32
CA ALA A 251 -5.47 17.30 -1.44
C ALA A 251 -6.14 15.97 -1.82
N LEU A 252 -5.38 14.86 -1.84
CA LEU A 252 -5.90 13.56 -2.26
C LEU A 252 -6.78 12.87 -1.22
N ARG A 253 -6.47 12.99 0.07
CA ARG A 253 -7.13 12.21 1.14
C ARG A 253 -8.67 12.24 1.11
N PRO A 254 -9.35 13.40 0.91
CA PRO A 254 -10.82 13.42 0.81
C PRO A 254 -11.40 12.64 -0.37
N TRP A 255 -10.66 12.53 -1.48
CA TRP A 255 -11.06 11.80 -2.68
C TRP A 255 -10.83 10.30 -2.52
N ILE A 256 -9.72 9.91 -1.88
CA ILE A 256 -9.41 8.51 -1.57
C ILE A 256 -10.51 7.89 -0.70
N ARG A 257 -11.01 8.61 0.31
CA ARG A 257 -12.17 8.20 1.12
C ARG A 257 -13.44 7.90 0.30
N ARG A 258 -13.55 8.50 -0.89
CA ARG A 258 -14.67 8.32 -1.83
C ARG A 258 -14.35 7.28 -2.91
N GLY A 259 -13.22 6.59 -2.81
CA GLY A 259 -12.78 5.57 -3.76
C GLY A 259 -12.23 6.13 -5.06
N ILE A 260 -11.65 7.34 -5.02
CA ILE A 260 -11.02 8.01 -6.18
C ILE A 260 -9.53 8.20 -5.89
N LEU A 261 -8.68 7.67 -6.77
CA LEU A 261 -7.22 7.78 -6.71
C LEU A 261 -6.70 8.01 -8.14
N ASP A 262 -6.84 9.24 -8.64
CA ASP A 262 -6.37 9.65 -9.96
C ASP A 262 -6.22 11.19 -10.04
N GLY A 263 -5.80 11.70 -11.19
CA GLY A 263 -5.57 13.12 -11.44
C GLY A 263 -6.80 14.02 -11.28
N ARG A 264 -8.03 13.51 -11.33
CA ARG A 264 -9.25 14.32 -11.13
C ARG A 264 -9.31 14.87 -9.71
N ALA A 265 -8.76 14.12 -8.74
CA ALA A 265 -8.63 14.56 -7.36
C ALA A 265 -7.72 15.80 -7.21
N LEU A 266 -6.88 16.07 -8.20
CA LEU A 266 -5.94 17.19 -8.26
C LEU A 266 -6.41 18.31 -9.21
N GLY A 267 -7.64 18.22 -9.73
CA GLY A 267 -8.21 19.22 -10.64
C GLY A 267 -7.70 19.12 -12.09
N TRP A 268 -7.19 17.96 -12.50
CA TRP A 268 -6.75 17.75 -13.89
C TRP A 268 -7.96 17.40 -14.76
N GLU A 269 -8.28 18.25 -15.74
CA GLU A 269 -9.48 18.14 -16.59
C GLU A 269 -9.33 17.09 -17.71
N THR A 270 -8.10 16.80 -18.14
CA THR A 270 -7.77 15.84 -19.21
C THR A 270 -6.61 14.96 -18.77
N TRP A 271 -6.82 13.65 -18.70
CA TRP A 271 -5.77 12.69 -18.35
C TRP A 271 -5.49 11.79 -19.56
N GLU A 272 -4.37 12.01 -20.24
CA GLU A 272 -3.82 11.08 -21.25
C GLU A 272 -2.39 10.61 -20.93
N GLU A 273 -1.63 11.35 -20.11
CA GLU A 273 -0.28 10.95 -19.70
C GLU A 273 -0.26 10.38 -18.27
N GLY A 274 0.04 9.09 -18.18
CA GLY A 274 0.10 8.34 -16.91
C GLY A 274 -0.80 7.12 -16.86
N ALA A 275 -1.54 6.80 -17.93
CA ALA A 275 -2.30 5.57 -18.03
C ALA A 275 -1.37 4.35 -17.88
N VAL A 276 -1.33 3.82 -16.66
CA VAL A 276 -1.11 2.39 -16.49
C VAL A 276 -2.30 1.74 -17.17
N LYS A 277 -2.09 1.24 -18.40
CA LYS A 277 -2.99 0.23 -18.94
C LYS A 277 -2.97 -0.92 -17.96
N LEU A 278 -4.04 -1.01 -17.17
CA LEU A 278 -4.40 -2.22 -16.48
C LEU A 278 -4.94 -3.17 -17.56
N GLU A 279 -4.03 -3.83 -18.26
CA GLU A 279 -4.34 -5.12 -18.89
C GLU A 279 -4.02 -6.23 -17.89
#